data_AF-A0AAV1VUY5-F1
#
_entry.id   AF-A0AAV1VUY5-F1
#
_cell.length_a   1.000
_cell.length_b   1.000
_cell.length_c   1.000
_cell.angle_alpha   90.00
_cell.angle_beta   90.00
_cell.angle_gamma   90.00
#
_symmetry.space_group_name_H-M   'P 1'
#
loop_
_entity.id
_entity.type
_entity.pdbx_description
1 polymer ?
#
loop_
_entity_poly.entity_id
_entity_poly.type
_entity_poly.pdbx_seq_one_letter_code
_entity_poly.pdbx_strand_id
1 'polypeptide(L)'
;MVFQGEACKRQRLLSSSYEDNSRLIPSLPDEISIQIIARVPRISYLSLKSVSRAWKEAILSSELFCVRRELGTMEEWLYVLTKVNDDKLLWYALDPLSRRWQKLPPMPNVSSEDEVVKKGLAALPIRMWSMVGSSIRIADVIMN
;
A
#
# COMPACT_ATOMS: atom_id res chain seq x y z
N MET A 1 -5.43 72.13 -0.81
CA MET A 1 -4.40 71.48 0.02
C MET A 1 -4.70 69.99 0.05
N VAL A 2 -3.73 69.21 -0.42
CA VAL A 2 -3.70 67.73 -0.42
C VAL A 2 -3.54 67.22 1.01
N PHE A 3 -4.17 66.09 1.37
CA PHE A 3 -3.53 65.01 2.14
C PHE A 3 -4.31 63.68 2.02
N GLN A 4 -3.54 62.62 1.84
CA GLN A 4 -3.84 61.25 1.42
C GLN A 4 -4.27 60.30 2.55
N GLY A 5 -4.90 59.19 2.12
CA GLY A 5 -4.66 57.84 2.65
C GLY A 5 -5.79 57.25 3.50
N GLU A 6 -6.14 55.96 3.48
CA GLU A 6 -5.64 54.77 2.78
C GLU A 6 -6.68 53.63 2.98
N ALA A 7 -6.70 52.69 2.02
CA ALA A 7 -6.98 51.26 2.15
C ALA A 7 -8.35 50.72 2.68
N CYS A 8 -9.15 50.33 1.68
CA CYS A 8 -9.97 49.11 1.58
C CYS A 8 -9.68 47.98 2.60
N LYS A 9 -10.65 47.68 3.49
CA LYS A 9 -10.70 46.40 4.23
C LYS A 9 -11.54 45.39 3.46
N ARG A 10 -10.96 44.81 2.40
CA ARG A 10 -11.46 43.56 1.79
C ARG A 10 -11.47 42.49 2.89
N GLN A 11 -12.66 42.03 3.24
CA GLN A 11 -12.84 40.88 4.11
C GLN A 11 -12.16 39.66 3.48
N ARG A 12 -11.44 38.95 4.34
CA ARG A 12 -10.50 37.85 4.10
C ARG A 12 -11.21 36.65 3.44
N LEU A 13 -11.20 36.58 2.10
CA LEU A 13 -11.48 35.36 1.32
C LEU A 13 -10.17 34.64 0.99
N LEU A 14 -9.41 34.24 2.01
CA LEU A 14 -8.21 33.41 1.88
C LEU A 14 -8.15 32.46 3.08
N SER A 15 -9.16 31.61 3.21
CA SER A 15 -9.16 30.50 4.18
C SER A 15 -9.36 29.13 3.52
N SER A 16 -9.48 29.06 2.18
CA SER A 16 -10.03 27.86 1.53
C SER A 16 -9.08 27.13 0.59
N SER A 17 -7.92 27.68 0.21
CA SER A 17 -7.17 27.13 -0.93
C SER A 17 -6.04 26.17 -0.58
N TYR A 18 -5.70 25.99 0.70
CA TYR A 18 -4.58 25.12 1.11
C TYR A 18 -5.00 23.83 1.84
N GLU A 19 -6.22 23.76 2.38
CA GLU A 19 -6.80 22.55 2.99
C GLU A 19 -7.46 21.60 1.97
N ASP A 20 -7.61 22.02 0.70
CA ASP A 20 -8.30 21.23 -0.33
C ASP A 20 -7.35 20.28 -1.09
N ASN A 21 -6.04 20.52 -1.05
CA ASN A 21 -5.04 19.69 -1.74
C ASN A 21 -4.63 18.42 -0.97
N SER A 22 -5.08 18.28 0.28
CA SER A 22 -4.82 17.13 1.16
C SER A 22 -5.98 16.15 1.20
N ARG A 23 -7.17 16.53 0.72
CA ARG A 23 -8.39 15.72 0.82
C ARG A 23 -8.33 14.49 -0.08
N LEU A 24 -9.01 13.43 0.35
CA LEU A 24 -9.15 12.21 -0.44
C LEU A 24 -9.98 12.47 -1.70
N ILE A 25 -11.17 13.06 -1.54
CA ILE A 25 -12.05 13.40 -2.65
C ILE A 25 -12.29 14.91 -2.59
N PRO A 26 -11.96 15.67 -3.64
CA PRO A 26 -12.22 17.11 -3.68
C PRO A 26 -13.69 17.40 -3.38
N SER A 27 -13.97 18.49 -2.67
CA SER A 27 -15.31 18.91 -2.22
C SER A 27 -16.02 17.98 -1.22
N LEU A 28 -15.39 16.91 -0.73
CA LEU A 28 -15.98 15.99 0.24
C LEU A 28 -15.16 15.95 1.55
N PRO A 29 -15.80 15.83 2.73
CA PRO A 29 -15.09 15.50 3.96
C PRO A 29 -14.40 14.13 3.88
N ASP A 30 -13.26 13.98 4.53
CA ASP A 30 -12.48 12.74 4.48
C ASP A 30 -13.23 11.57 5.15
N GLU A 31 -14.03 11.82 6.18
CA GLU A 31 -14.85 10.80 6.83
C GLU A 31 -15.83 10.16 5.84
N ILE A 32 -16.47 10.97 4.99
CA ILE A 32 -17.38 10.48 3.96
C ILE A 32 -16.57 9.79 2.84
N SER A 33 -15.39 10.31 2.50
CA SER A 33 -14.50 9.68 1.53
C SER A 33 -14.07 8.27 1.97
N ILE A 34 -13.71 8.09 3.24
CA ILE A 34 -13.34 6.79 3.82
C ILE A 34 -14.53 5.84 3.80
N GLN A 35 -15.73 6.33 4.14
CA GLN A 35 -16.97 5.55 4.03
C GLN A 35 -17.22 5.06 2.59
N ILE A 36 -16.95 5.90 1.59
CA ILE A 36 -17.06 5.51 0.17
C ILE A 36 -16.02 4.45 -0.16
N ILE A 37 -14.73 4.69 0.14
CA ILE A 37 -13.63 3.77 -0.14
C ILE A 37 -13.87 2.41 0.54
N ALA A 38 -14.37 2.39 1.77
CA ALA A 38 -14.66 1.17 2.55
C ALA A 38 -15.71 0.26 1.90
N ARG A 39 -16.57 0.81 1.03
CA ARG A 39 -17.57 0.05 0.28
C ARG A 39 -17.05 -0.49 -1.05
N VAL A 40 -15.88 -0.04 -1.50
CA VAL A 40 -15.28 -0.55 -2.75
C VAL A 40 -14.73 -1.96 -2.51
N PRO A 41 -14.93 -2.91 -3.45
CA PRO A 41 -14.35 -4.25 -3.34
C PRO A 41 -12.82 -4.22 -3.21
N ARG A 42 -12.25 -5.11 -2.38
CA ARG A 42 -10.81 -5.09 -2.05
C ARG A 42 -9.92 -5.31 -3.28
N ILE A 43 -10.42 -5.97 -4.33
CA ILE A 43 -9.68 -6.23 -5.58
C ILE A 43 -9.25 -4.93 -6.28
N SER A 44 -10.04 -3.86 -6.11
CA SER A 44 -9.77 -2.55 -6.67
C SER A 44 -8.73 -1.77 -5.86
N TYR A 45 -8.37 -2.21 -4.64
CA TYR A 45 -7.49 -1.43 -3.77
C TYR A 45 -6.06 -1.33 -4.34
N LEU A 46 -5.61 -2.30 -5.14
CA LEU A 46 -4.31 -2.20 -5.80
C LEU A 46 -4.26 -1.01 -6.77
N SER A 47 -5.33 -0.75 -7.53
CA SER A 47 -5.40 0.41 -8.42
C SER A 47 -5.74 1.70 -7.67
N LEU A 48 -6.58 1.64 -6.63
CA LEU A 48 -6.93 2.84 -5.88
C LEU A 48 -5.72 3.46 -5.14
N LYS A 49 -4.76 2.63 -4.70
CA LYS A 49 -3.50 3.11 -4.10
C LYS A 49 -2.66 3.96 -5.05
N SER A 50 -2.89 3.92 -6.37
CA SER A 50 -2.14 4.73 -7.34
C SER A 50 -2.78 6.08 -7.65
N VAL A 51 -3.98 6.38 -7.11
CA VAL A 51 -4.69 7.63 -7.37
C VAL A 51 -3.91 8.83 -6.83
N SER A 52 -3.52 8.78 -5.56
CA SER A 52 -2.69 9.80 -4.92
C SER A 52 -1.98 9.23 -3.70
N ARG A 53 -1.02 9.97 -3.13
CA ARG A 53 -0.37 9.59 -1.87
C ARG A 53 -1.39 9.51 -0.73
N ALA A 54 -2.33 10.45 -0.65
CA ALA A 54 -3.38 10.45 0.37
C ALA A 54 -4.27 9.19 0.29
N TRP A 55 -4.67 8.78 -0.92
CA TRP A 55 -5.43 7.54 -1.11
C TRP A 55 -4.64 6.31 -0.67
N LYS A 56 -3.34 6.24 -1.02
CA LYS A 56 -2.49 5.13 -0.59
C LYS A 56 -2.44 5.02 0.93
N GLU A 57 -2.23 6.13 1.63
CA GLU A 57 -2.18 6.16 3.10
C GLU A 57 -3.53 5.80 3.72
N ALA A 58 -4.64 6.36 3.23
CA ALA A 58 -5.99 6.03 3.70
C ALA A 58 -6.34 4.55 3.47
N ILE A 59 -5.89 3.95 2.37
CA ILE A 59 -6.11 2.52 2.10
C ILE A 59 -5.29 1.62 3.03
N LEU A 60 -4.13 2.09 3.49
CA LEU A 60 -3.25 1.36 4.41
C LEU A 60 -3.59 1.65 5.88
N SER A 61 -4.50 2.57 6.18
CA SER A 61 -4.82 2.97 7.54
C SER A 61 -5.66 1.93 8.28
N SER A 62 -5.52 1.92 9.61
CA SER A 62 -6.37 1.13 10.50
C SER A 62 -7.81 1.62 10.53
N GLU A 63 -8.03 2.92 10.29
CA GLU A 63 -9.35 3.53 10.24
C GLU A 63 -10.22 2.89 9.17
N LEU A 64 -9.70 2.76 7.94
CA LEU A 64 -10.44 2.13 6.85
C LEU A 64 -10.78 0.67 7.19
N PHE A 65 -9.86 -0.06 7.82
CA PHE A 65 -10.11 -1.43 8.28
C PHE A 65 -11.23 -1.51 9.32
N CYS A 66 -11.24 -0.61 10.31
CA CYS A 66 -12.31 -0.52 11.30
C CYS A 66 -13.67 -0.21 10.66
N VAL A 67 -13.72 0.78 9.76
CA VAL A 67 -14.95 1.15 9.05
C VAL A 67 -15.48 -0.01 8.22
N ARG A 68 -14.62 -0.76 7.51
CA ARG A 68 -15.07 -1.95 6.76
C ARG A 68 -15.66 -3.03 7.65
N ARG A 69 -15.07 -3.24 8.83
CA ARG A 69 -15.58 -4.19 9.82
C ARG A 69 -16.95 -3.77 10.33
N GLU A 70 -17.13 -2.50 10.66
CA GLU A 70 -18.41 -1.94 11.12
C GLU A 70 -19.50 -2.00 10.05
N LEU A 71 -19.14 -1.76 8.78
CA LEU A 71 -20.05 -1.86 7.65
C LEU A 71 -20.33 -3.30 7.20
N GLY A 72 -19.63 -4.29 7.74
CA GLY A 72 -19.75 -5.68 7.31
C GLY A 72 -19.25 -5.92 5.88
N THR A 73 -18.36 -5.07 5.35
CA THR A 73 -17.81 -5.20 3.99
C THR A 73 -16.50 -5.98 3.98
N MET A 74 -16.16 -6.71 5.04
CA MET A 74 -14.95 -7.53 5.07
C MET A 74 -15.07 -8.74 4.15
N GLU A 75 -14.02 -9.01 3.37
CA GLU A 75 -13.97 -10.07 2.38
C GLU A 75 -12.94 -11.13 2.76
N GLU A 76 -13.30 -12.40 2.67
CA GLU A 76 -12.44 -13.55 2.97
C GLU A 76 -11.68 -14.00 1.71
N TRP A 77 -10.48 -13.45 1.52
CA TRP A 77 -9.64 -13.76 0.37
C TRP A 77 -8.81 -15.02 0.58
N LEU A 78 -8.68 -15.83 -0.47
CA LEU A 78 -7.76 -16.98 -0.48
C LEU A 78 -6.42 -16.55 -1.08
N TYR A 79 -5.33 -16.82 -0.37
CA TYR A 79 -3.97 -16.51 -0.81
C TYR A 79 -3.24 -17.80 -1.14
N VAL A 80 -2.61 -17.85 -2.32
CA VAL A 80 -1.85 -19.02 -2.79
C VAL A 80 -0.43 -18.58 -3.11
N LEU A 81 0.53 -19.30 -2.55
CA LEU A 81 1.95 -19.19 -2.89
C LEU A 81 2.33 -20.37 -3.78
N THR A 82 2.97 -20.06 -4.90
CA THR A 82 3.42 -21.02 -5.90
C THR A 82 4.93 -20.85 -6.11
N LYS A 83 5.63 -21.96 -6.26
CA LYS A 83 7.04 -21.98 -6.67
C LYS A 83 7.07 -22.35 -8.16
N VAL A 84 7.48 -21.41 -9.00
CA VAL A 84 7.70 -21.64 -10.43
C VAL A 84 9.17 -21.98 -10.64
N ASN A 85 9.50 -22.64 -11.77
CA ASN A 85 10.88 -22.95 -12.18
C ASN A 85 11.83 -21.77 -11.91
N ASP A 86 13.09 -22.08 -11.57
CA ASP A 86 14.12 -21.12 -11.11
C ASP A 86 13.82 -20.51 -9.72
N ASP A 87 13.20 -21.28 -8.82
CA ASP A 87 12.91 -20.91 -7.43
C ASP A 87 12.12 -19.60 -7.24
N LYS A 88 11.44 -19.16 -8.30
CA LYS A 88 10.67 -17.93 -8.31
C LYS A 88 9.35 -18.12 -7.56
N LEU A 89 9.25 -17.46 -6.41
CA LEU A 89 8.01 -17.40 -5.64
C LEU A 89 7.03 -16.41 -6.30
N LEU A 90 5.87 -16.92 -6.71
CA LEU A 90 4.72 -16.14 -7.15
C LEU A 90 3.55 -16.38 -6.21
N TRP A 91 2.78 -15.35 -5.97
CA TRP A 91 1.66 -15.40 -5.06
C TRP A 91 0.47 -14.63 -5.61
N TYR A 92 -0.68 -15.23 -5.39
CA TYR A 92 -1.95 -14.86 -5.98
C TYR A 92 -2.99 -14.75 -4.87
N ALA A 93 -3.96 -13.89 -5.09
CA ALA A 93 -5.09 -13.69 -4.19
C ALA A 93 -6.39 -13.87 -4.99
N LEU A 94 -7.28 -14.74 -4.52
CA LEU A 94 -8.60 -14.95 -5.10
C LEU A 94 -9.61 -14.04 -4.40
N ASP A 95 -10.26 -13.19 -5.17
CA ASP A 95 -11.41 -12.41 -4.72
C ASP A 95 -12.66 -13.31 -4.67
N PRO A 96 -13.29 -13.51 -3.50
CA PRO A 96 -14.48 -14.35 -3.37
C PRO A 96 -15.72 -13.77 -4.08
N LEU A 97 -15.81 -12.44 -4.22
CA LEU A 97 -16.98 -11.77 -4.81
C LEU A 97 -16.92 -11.84 -6.34
N SER A 98 -15.77 -11.49 -6.92
CA SER A 98 -15.62 -11.51 -8.39
C SER A 98 -15.11 -12.83 -8.95
N ARG A 99 -14.71 -13.78 -8.10
CA ARG A 99 -14.09 -15.07 -8.48
C ARG A 99 -12.88 -14.89 -9.41
N ARG A 100 -12.10 -13.83 -9.18
CA ARG A 100 -10.93 -13.49 -10.00
C ARG A 100 -9.65 -13.66 -9.20
N TRP A 101 -8.66 -14.25 -9.86
CA TRP A 101 -7.29 -14.30 -9.37
C TRP A 101 -6.56 -13.00 -9.69
N GLN A 102 -5.94 -12.41 -8.67
CA GLN A 102 -5.08 -11.24 -8.79
C GLN A 102 -3.67 -11.63 -8.38
N LYS A 103 -2.70 -11.36 -9.25
CA LYS A 103 -1.28 -11.53 -8.93
C LYS A 103 -0.85 -10.43 -7.95
N LEU A 104 -0.23 -10.80 -6.84
CA LEU A 104 0.28 -9.85 -5.86
C LEU A 104 1.67 -9.33 -6.24
N PRO A 105 2.07 -8.14 -5.73
CA PRO A 105 3.43 -7.66 -5.85
C PRO A 105 4.44 -8.71 -5.33
N PRO A 106 5.67 -8.76 -5.86
CA PRO A 106 6.69 -9.69 -5.37
C PRO A 106 6.96 -9.49 -3.87
N MET A 107 7.28 -10.60 -3.19
CA MET A 107 7.64 -10.57 -1.77
C MET A 107 8.91 -9.74 -1.60
N PRO A 108 8.92 -8.73 -0.70
CA PRO A 108 10.14 -8.01 -0.39
C PRO A 108 11.17 -9.00 0.19
N ASN A 109 12.39 -8.97 -0.34
CA ASN A 109 13.57 -9.70 0.16
C ASN A 109 13.56 -11.23 0.07
N VAL A 110 12.95 -11.82 -0.96
CA VAL A 110 13.24 -13.24 -1.29
C VAL A 110 14.54 -13.27 -2.09
N SER A 111 15.68 -13.29 -1.41
CA SER A 111 16.93 -13.69 -2.04
C SER A 111 16.80 -15.16 -2.40
N SER A 112 16.42 -15.45 -3.63
CA SER A 112 16.81 -16.71 -4.27
C SER A 112 18.32 -16.64 -4.40
N GLU A 113 19.03 -17.09 -3.37
CA GLU A 113 20.45 -17.42 -3.47
C GLU A 113 20.55 -18.59 -4.44
N ASP A 114 20.58 -18.33 -5.74
CA ASP A 114 21.13 -19.21 -6.78
C ASP A 114 21.05 -18.52 -8.16
N GLU A 115 21.98 -17.59 -8.39
CA GLU A 115 22.65 -17.32 -9.69
C GLU A 115 23.57 -16.11 -9.50
N VAL A 116 24.50 -16.20 -8.54
CA VAL A 116 25.64 -15.28 -8.42
C VAL A 116 26.81 -15.81 -9.28
N VAL A 117 26.58 -16.20 -10.54
CA VAL A 117 27.68 -16.33 -11.51
C VAL A 117 27.11 -16.18 -12.93
N LYS A 118 27.01 -14.95 -13.45
CA LYS A 118 27.22 -14.55 -14.86
C LYS A 118 26.54 -13.22 -15.15
N LYS A 119 27.26 -12.14 -14.87
CA LYS A 119 27.48 -11.00 -15.79
C LYS A 119 28.22 -9.95 -14.99
N GLY A 120 29.52 -9.86 -15.25
CA GLY A 120 30.37 -8.83 -14.68
C GLY A 120 29.89 -7.44 -15.08
N LEU A 121 30.06 -6.50 -14.16
CA LEU A 121 30.74 -5.23 -14.38
C LEU A 121 30.97 -4.53 -13.02
N ALA A 122 32.25 -4.23 -12.80
CA ALA A 122 32.81 -3.14 -11.99
C ALA A 122 32.46 -3.03 -10.48
N ALA A 123 33.45 -3.46 -9.67
CA ALA A 123 34.06 -2.74 -8.56
C ALA A 123 33.19 -1.77 -7.72
N LEU A 124 33.02 -2.08 -6.43
CA LEU A 124 33.63 -1.36 -5.30
C LEU A 124 33.43 -2.18 -3.99
N PRO A 125 34.29 -2.01 -2.97
CA PRO A 125 34.54 -3.03 -1.94
C PRO A 125 33.79 -2.75 -0.62
N ILE A 126 33.86 -3.72 0.30
CA ILE A 126 33.58 -3.60 1.76
C ILE A 126 32.06 -3.67 2.06
N ARG A 127 31.53 -4.63 2.83
CA ARG A 127 31.97 -5.06 4.15
C ARG A 127 31.38 -6.43 4.50
N MET A 128 32.25 -7.34 4.91
CA MET A 128 31.92 -8.61 5.55
C MET A 128 31.50 -8.34 7.01
N TRP A 129 30.28 -8.75 7.36
CA TRP A 129 29.81 -9.11 8.70
C TRP A 129 28.51 -9.92 8.48
N SER A 130 28.19 -11.03 9.14
CA SER A 130 28.83 -11.86 10.13
C SER A 130 28.31 -13.28 9.94
N MET A 131 29.17 -14.24 10.26
CA MET A 131 28.89 -15.67 10.36
C MET A 131 27.98 -15.98 11.57
N VAL A 132 26.86 -16.65 11.30
CA VAL A 132 26.19 -17.75 12.06
C VAL A 132 24.71 -17.76 11.69
N GLY A 133 24.38 -18.62 10.72
CA GLY A 133 22.99 -18.97 10.44
C GLY A 133 22.49 -19.90 11.55
N SER A 134 21.51 -19.45 12.33
CA SER A 134 20.59 -20.38 12.99
C SER A 134 19.64 -20.90 11.93
N SER A 135 19.92 -22.10 11.43
CA SER A 135 18.99 -22.86 10.60
C SER A 135 17.88 -23.39 11.51
N ILE A 136 16.71 -22.77 11.48
CA ILE A 136 15.50 -23.37 12.05
C ILE A 136 14.75 -24.00 10.87
N ARG A 137 14.94 -25.32 10.70
CA ARG A 137 14.05 -26.14 9.88
C ARG A 137 12.86 -26.52 10.76
N ILE A 138 11.71 -25.92 10.50
CA ILE A 138 10.44 -26.46 11.01
C ILE A 138 10.11 -27.62 10.08
N ALA A 139 10.56 -28.81 10.47
CA ALA A 139 9.98 -30.06 10.01
C ALA A 139 9.59 -30.85 11.26
N ASP A 140 8.40 -31.43 11.19
CA ASP A 140 7.85 -32.49 12.03
C ASP A 140 7.16 -32.08 13.34
N VAL A 141 5.85 -31.84 13.24
CA VAL A 141 4.88 -32.42 14.20
C VAL A 141 3.63 -32.82 13.44
N ILE A 142 3.64 -34.02 12.84
CA ILE A 142 2.51 -34.96 12.92
C ILE A 142 3.13 -36.37 12.91
N MET A 143 3.25 -36.98 14.09
CA MET A 143 3.31 -38.44 14.19
C MET A 143 2.35 -38.88 15.29
N ASN A 144 1.29 -39.54 14.83
CA ASN A 144 0.58 -40.69 15.40
C ASN A 144 0.36 -40.75 16.91
#